data_AF-A0A2M7SY01-F1
#
_entry.id   AF-A0A2M7SY01-F1
#
_cell.length_a   1.000
_cell.length_b   1.000
_cell.length_c   1.000
_cell.angle_alpha   90.00
_cell.angle_beta   90.00
_cell.angle_gamma   90.00
#
_symmetry.space_group_name_H-M   'P 1'
#
loop_
_entity.id
_entity.type
_entity.pdbx_description
1 polymer ?
#
loop_
_entity_poly.entity_id
_entity_poly.type
_entity_poly.pdbx_seq_one_letter_code
_entity_poly.pdbx_strand_id
1 'polypeptide(L)' 'MKVRPSVKKICSRCKIVIRKKKGSANSPTLKRTVFVICTNPKHKQRQG' A
#
# COMPACT_ATOMS: atom_id res chain seq x y z
N MET A 1 -8.96 7.22 0.18
CA MET A 1 -7.85 6.34 0.60
C MET A 1 -7.91 6.23 2.10
N LYS A 2 -7.96 5.02 2.67
CA LYS A 2 -7.96 4.80 4.13
C LYS A 2 -6.54 4.49 4.61
N VAL A 3 -6.00 5.29 5.52
CA VAL A 3 -4.66 5.08 6.10
C VAL A 3 -4.83 4.26 7.38
N ARG A 4 -4.12 3.12 7.48
CA ARG A 4 -4.22 2.19 8.61
C ARG A 4 -2.87 1.51 8.86
N PRO A 5 -2.55 1.16 10.11
CA PRO A 5 -1.34 0.41 10.43
C PRO A 5 -1.36 -1.01 9.85
N SER A 6 -2.54 -1.65 9.80
CA SER A 6 -2.77 -2.95 9.17
C SER A 6 -3.71 -2.80 7.99
N VAL A 7 -3.26 -3.23 6.82
CA VAL A 7 -4.06 -3.23 5.58
C VAL A 7 -4.46 -4.66 5.23
N LYS A 8 -5.74 -4.87 4.92
CA LYS A 8 -6.29 -6.19 4.54
C LYS A 8 -7.14 -6.06 3.26
N LYS A 9 -7.24 -7.14 2.49
CA LYS A 9 -8.18 -7.22 1.37
C LYS A 9 -9.62 -7.23 1.91
N ILE A 10 -10.51 -6.48 1.26
CA ILE A 10 -11.93 -6.38 1.64
C ILE A 10 -12.80 -7.22 0.69
N CYS A 11 -12.41 -7.33 -0.58
CA CYS A 11 -13.09 -8.16 -1.57
C CYS A 11 -12.07 -8.90 -2.47
N SER A 12 -12.56 -9.82 -3.31
CA SER A 12 -11.74 -10.60 -4.26
C SER A 12 -10.95 -9.74 -5.26
N ARG A 13 -11.45 -8.54 -5.58
CA ARG A 13 -10.81 -7.59 -6.51
C ARG A 13 -9.73 -6.73 -5.82
N CYS A 14 -9.60 -6.78 -4.50
CA CYS A 14 -8.57 -6.04 -3.79
C CYS A 14 -7.18 -6.64 -4.06
N LYS A 15 -6.27 -5.82 -4.57
CA LYS A 15 -4.87 -6.22 -4.79
C LYS A 15 -3.95 -5.47 -3.83
N ILE A 16 -3.03 -6.21 -3.23
CA ILE A 16 -1.97 -5.64 -2.39
C ILE A 16 -0.82 -5.25 -3.32
N VAL A 17 -0.35 -4.02 -3.19
CA VAL A 17 0.72 -3.46 -4.02
C VAL A 17 1.74 -2.79 -3.11
N ILE A 18 3.01 -3.08 -3.35
CA ILE A 18 4.11 -2.48 -2.61
C ILE A 18 4.72 -1.41 -3.50
N ARG A 19 4.71 -0.15 -3.05
CA ARG A 19 5.34 0.97 -3.77
C ARG A 19 6.63 1.35 -3.07
N LYS A 20 7.74 1.32 -3.82
CA LYS A 20 9.02 1.87 -3.37
C LYS A 20 8.89 3.40 -3.35
N LYS A 21 9.30 4.05 -2.27
CA LYS A 21 9.49 5.50 -2.29
C LYS A 21 10.69 5.83 -3.18
N LYS A 22 10.59 6.91 -3.96
CA LYS A 22 11.75 7.48 -4.67
C LYS A 22 12.70 8.06 -3.61
N GLY A 23 13.90 7.50 -3.51
CA GLY A 23 14.95 7.88 -2.55
C GLY A 23 16.19 7.02 -2.79
N SER A 24 17.37 7.63 -2.62
CA SER A 24 18.71 7.20 -3.06
C SER A 24 18.96 5.68 -3.01
N ALA A 25 19.48 5.15 -4.12
CA ALA A 25 19.62 3.73 -4.44
C ALA A 25 20.48 2.89 -3.47
N ASN A 26 21.10 3.51 -2.46
CA ASN A 26 22.12 2.88 -1.63
C ASN A 26 21.77 2.84 -0.12
N SER A 27 20.50 2.98 0.27
CA SER A 27 20.10 2.93 1.69
C SER A 27 19.40 1.61 2.05
N PRO A 28 19.92 0.81 3.01
CA PRO A 28 19.28 -0.45 3.46
C PRO A 28 17.92 -0.22 4.16
N THR A 29 17.57 1.02 4.46
CA THR A 29 16.30 1.48 5.04
C THR A 29 15.30 1.98 3.99
N LEU A 30 15.28 1.40 2.78
CA LEU A 30 14.28 1.75 1.76
C LEU A 30 12.86 1.30 2.21
N LYS A 31 12.19 2.15 3.00
CA LYS A 31 10.85 1.90 3.55
C LYS A 31 9.84 1.75 2.41
N ARG A 32 9.39 0.52 2.18
CA ARG A 32 8.35 0.20 1.21
C ARG A 32 6.99 0.49 1.82
N THR A 33 6.12 1.18 1.07
CA THR A 33 4.75 1.46 1.54
C THR A 33 3.80 0.45 0.90
N VAL A 34 3.03 -0.26 1.72
CA VAL A 34 2.03 -1.22 1.23
C VAL A 34 0.71 -0.50 0.98
N PHE A 35 0.04 -0.83 -0.11
CA PHE A 35 -1.25 -0.30 -0.50
C PHE A 35 -2.21 -1.43 -0.83
N VAL A 36 -3.50 -1.18 -0.65
CA VAL A 36 -4.58 -1.99 -1.23
C VAL A 36 -5.25 -1.15 -2.30
N ILE A 37 -5.25 -1.62 -3.54
CA ILE A 37 -5.98 -1.02 -4.65
C ILE A 37 -7.20 -1.87 -4.99
N CYS A 38 -8.25 -1.22 -5.46
CA CYS A 38 -9.49 -1.84 -5.90
C CYS A 38 -10.16 -0.90 -6.90
N THR A 39 -11.04 -1.46 -7.74
CA THR A 39 -11.96 -0.67 -8.58
C THR A 39 -12.89 0.18 -7.73
N ASN A 40 -13.44 -0.36 -6.64
CA ASN A 40 -14.21 0.41 -5.66
C ASN A 40 -13.29 1.35 -4.84
N PRO A 41 -13.49 2.69 -4.90
CA PRO A 41 -12.66 3.65 -4.19
C PRO A 41 -12.75 3.52 -2.65
N LYS A 42 -13.85 2.97 -2.11
CA LYS A 42 -14.04 2.77 -0.65
C LYS A 42 -13.09 1.72 -0.06
N HIS A 43 -12.51 0.85 -0.89
CA HIS A 43 -11.60 -0.22 -0.46
C HIS A 43 -10.11 0.16 -0.53
N LYS A 44 -9.78 1.32 -1.13
CA LYS A 44 -8.38 1.75 -1.28
C LYS A 44 -7.75 2.06 0.08
N GLN A 45 -6.65 1.38 0.42
CA GLN A 45 -5.95 1.53 1.70
C GLN A 45 -4.44 1.79 1.52
N ARG A 46 -3.80 2.42 2.52
CA ARG A 46 -2.36 2.64 2.62
C ARG A 46 -1.88 2.23 4.01
N GLN A 47 -0.78 1.48 4.06
CA GLN A 47 -0.09 1.13 5.30
C GLN A 47 0.76 2.31 5.77
N GLY A 48 0.42 2.83 6.94
CA GLY A 48 1.10 3.96 7.57
C GLY A 48 0.23 4.61 8.63
#